data_AF-A0A7C6E5U0-F1
#
_entry.id   AF-A0A7C6E5U0-F1
#
_cell.length_a   1.000
_cell.length_b   1.000
_cell.length_c   1.000
_cell.angle_alpha   90.00
_cell.angle_beta   90.00
_cell.angle_gamma   90.00
#
_symmetry.space_group_name_H-M   'P 1'
#
loop_
_entity.id
_entity.type
_entity.pdbx_description
1 polymer ?
#
loop_
_entity_poly.entity_id
_entity_poly.type
_entity_poly.pdbx_seq_one_letter_code
_entity_poly.pdbx_strand_id
1 'polypeptide(L)'
;MSVSRRILQRVEKWFSKDGLKPLNYDGESGELVFSNGSERVLVKILFEDEADKDTLFYALTSVFAEASKYSMVYIAAPTRIRRENVDTAPFMKAGIGLILYDEYEVYEEVPAESRVKRVSSRQGRQPVEVQLLEKSLIRIDSSIRELSERVDSLEKAYFSLLREVREIKSLVEKKMIVAEKTVQQPPVKLEESVETGSLPSFLKDNPWVEILSKRSEESS
;
A
#
# COMPACT_ATOMS: atom_id res chain seq x y z
N MET A 1 -20.45 26.55 -22.57
CA MET A 1 -19.11 26.92 -22.07
C MET A 1 -18.07 26.20 -22.92
N SER A 2 -17.18 26.93 -23.58
CA SER A 2 -16.24 26.36 -24.56
C SER A 2 -15.26 25.37 -23.91
N VAL A 3 -14.95 24.27 -24.60
CA VAL A 3 -14.04 23.19 -24.16
C VAL A 3 -12.68 23.75 -23.75
N SER A 4 -12.19 24.76 -24.47
CA SER A 4 -10.93 25.45 -24.22
C SER A 4 -10.82 26.06 -22.82
N ARG A 5 -11.93 26.59 -22.25
CA ARG A 5 -11.91 27.17 -20.89
C ARG A 5 -11.78 26.13 -19.80
N ARG A 6 -12.31 24.91 -20.01
CA ARG A 6 -12.23 23.82 -19.01
C ARG A 6 -10.81 23.28 -18.92
N ILE A 7 -10.12 23.17 -20.05
CA ILE A 7 -8.73 22.70 -20.12
C ILE A 7 -7.80 23.69 -19.41
N LEU A 8 -7.95 25.00 -19.71
CA LEU A 8 -7.17 26.06 -19.06
C LEU A 8 -7.29 26.02 -17.54
N GLN A 9 -8.52 25.95 -17.00
CA GLN A 9 -8.74 25.87 -15.56
C GLN A 9 -8.09 24.64 -14.90
N ARG A 10 -7.97 23.52 -15.63
CA ARG A 10 -7.34 22.31 -15.10
C ARG A 10 -5.83 22.43 -15.07
N VAL A 11 -5.24 22.92 -16.17
CA VAL A 11 -3.81 23.19 -16.24
C VAL A 11 -3.44 24.21 -15.15
N GLU A 12 -4.22 25.27 -15.00
CA GLU A 12 -4.06 26.24 -13.91
C GLU A 12 -4.14 25.59 -12.53
N LYS A 13 -5.13 24.73 -12.27
CA LYS A 13 -5.27 24.03 -11.00
C LYS A 13 -4.09 23.10 -10.72
N TRP A 14 -3.53 22.47 -11.74
CA TRP A 14 -2.36 21.61 -11.62
C TRP A 14 -1.14 22.42 -11.20
N PHE A 15 -0.80 23.49 -11.93
CA PHE A 15 0.32 24.37 -11.58
C PHE A 15 0.10 25.16 -10.28
N SER A 16 -1.15 25.43 -9.91
CA SER A 16 -1.47 26.09 -8.63
C SER A 16 -1.11 25.21 -7.43
N LYS A 17 -1.12 23.88 -7.56
CA LYS A 17 -0.64 22.98 -6.48
C LYS A 17 0.85 23.20 -6.19
N ASP A 18 1.61 23.56 -7.22
CA ASP A 18 3.04 23.86 -7.13
C ASP A 18 3.31 25.34 -6.79
N GLY A 19 2.27 26.11 -6.47
CA GLY A 19 2.38 27.53 -6.08
C GLY A 19 2.61 28.49 -7.25
N LEU A 20 2.48 28.02 -8.50
CA LEU A 20 2.62 28.82 -9.71
C LEU A 20 1.28 29.51 -10.04
N LYS A 21 1.32 30.83 -10.29
CA LYS A 21 0.14 31.62 -10.65
C LYS A 21 0.15 31.96 -12.15
N PRO A 22 -1.00 31.91 -12.84
CA PRO A 22 -1.07 32.32 -14.24
C PRO A 22 -0.78 33.83 -14.35
N LEU A 23 0.17 34.20 -15.21
CA LEU A 23 0.61 35.57 -15.44
C LEU A 23 0.03 36.12 -16.76
N ASN A 24 0.06 35.34 -17.83
CA ASN A 24 -0.46 35.73 -19.13
C ASN A 24 -0.95 34.51 -19.91
N TYR A 25 -2.05 34.68 -20.65
CA TYR A 25 -2.56 33.71 -21.61
C TYR A 25 -2.67 34.37 -22.98
N ASP A 26 -1.90 33.87 -23.93
CA ASP A 26 -2.05 34.24 -25.33
C ASP A 26 -2.97 33.23 -26.02
N GLY A 27 -4.20 33.67 -26.30
CA GLY A 27 -5.22 32.85 -26.94
C GLY A 27 -4.97 32.55 -28.41
N GLU A 28 -4.09 33.31 -29.09
CA GLU A 28 -3.77 33.09 -30.50
C GLU A 28 -2.70 32.02 -30.69
N SER A 29 -1.73 31.95 -29.77
CA SER A 29 -0.64 30.95 -29.81
C SER A 29 -0.90 29.73 -28.90
N GLY A 30 -1.94 29.79 -28.06
CA GLY A 30 -2.25 28.74 -27.07
C GLY A 30 -1.25 28.70 -25.92
N GLU A 31 -0.55 29.80 -25.65
CA GLU A 31 0.56 29.86 -24.70
C GLU A 31 0.11 30.45 -23.36
N LEU A 32 0.38 29.69 -22.29
CA LEU A 32 0.04 30.05 -20.93
C LEU A 32 1.34 30.17 -20.12
N VAL A 33 1.59 31.37 -19.59
CA VAL A 33 2.77 31.65 -18.78
C VAL A 33 2.37 31.68 -17.31
N PHE A 34 3.04 30.88 -16.51
CA PHE A 34 2.94 30.90 -15.06
C PHE A 34 4.17 31.55 -14.42
N SER A 35 3.98 32.17 -13.26
CA SER A 35 5.06 32.75 -12.47
C SER A 35 4.79 32.59 -10.97
N ASN A 36 5.83 32.27 -10.21
CA ASN A 36 5.82 32.36 -8.75
C ASN A 36 6.67 33.54 -8.23
N GLY A 37 7.10 34.44 -9.12
CA GLY A 37 7.99 35.58 -8.82
C GLY A 37 9.49 35.26 -8.94
N SER A 38 9.89 34.01 -8.73
CA SER A 38 11.28 33.54 -8.87
C SER A 38 11.52 32.73 -10.15
N GLU A 39 10.51 32.01 -10.62
CA GLU A 39 10.55 31.13 -11.76
C GLU A 39 9.39 31.46 -12.70
N ARG A 40 9.65 31.38 -14.01
CA ARG A 40 8.64 31.55 -15.06
C ARG A 40 8.49 30.26 -15.83
N VAL A 41 7.26 29.75 -15.94
CA VAL A 41 6.98 28.50 -16.64
C VAL A 41 6.13 28.80 -17.86
N LEU A 42 6.57 28.37 -19.03
CA LEU A 42 5.78 28.44 -20.26
C LEU A 42 5.07 27.11 -20.48
N VAL A 43 3.77 27.15 -20.77
CA VAL A 43 2.96 25.98 -21.08
C VAL A 43 2.24 26.23 -22.40
N LYS A 44 2.58 25.48 -23.44
CA LYS A 44 1.88 25.54 -24.72
C LYS A 44 0.79 24.49 -24.77
N ILE A 45 -0.46 24.91 -24.96
CA ILE A 45 -1.63 24.03 -24.96
C ILE A 45 -2.01 23.72 -26.40
N LEU A 46 -2.01 22.44 -26.74
CA LEU A 46 -2.52 21.92 -28.00
C LEU A 46 -3.94 21.43 -27.80
N PHE A 47 -4.91 22.04 -28.48
CA PHE A 47 -6.32 21.65 -28.36
C PHE A 47 -6.62 20.35 -29.11
N GLU A 48 -7.71 19.68 -28.71
CA GLU A 48 -8.09 18.36 -29.23
C GLU A 48 -8.41 18.37 -30.74
N ASP A 49 -8.77 19.53 -31.28
CA ASP A 49 -9.10 19.72 -32.70
C ASP A 49 -7.86 19.89 -33.59
N GLU A 50 -6.69 20.20 -33.01
CA GLU A 50 -5.45 20.54 -33.72
C GLU A 50 -4.26 19.66 -33.30
N ALA A 51 -4.50 18.70 -32.41
CA ALA A 51 -3.47 17.86 -31.82
C ALA A 51 -3.20 16.63 -32.70
N ASP A 52 -2.16 16.74 -33.52
CA ASP A 52 -1.56 15.66 -34.32
C ASP A 52 -0.08 15.53 -33.96
N LYS A 53 0.55 14.41 -34.33
CA LYS A 53 1.99 14.20 -34.19
C LYS A 53 2.83 15.38 -34.74
N ASP A 54 2.49 15.88 -35.92
CA ASP A 54 3.25 16.96 -36.57
C ASP A 54 3.09 18.30 -35.84
N THR A 55 1.89 18.61 -35.34
CA THR A 55 1.65 19.84 -34.58
C THR A 55 2.32 19.79 -33.21
N LEU A 56 2.44 18.60 -32.61
CA LEU A 56 3.23 18.40 -31.40
C LEU A 56 4.73 18.67 -31.62
N PHE A 57 5.32 18.17 -32.71
CA PHE A 57 6.74 18.46 -33.01
C PHE A 57 6.97 19.92 -33.42
N TYR A 58 6.02 20.53 -34.11
CA TYR A 58 6.07 21.97 -34.39
C TYR A 58 5.99 22.78 -33.10
N ALA A 59 5.07 22.41 -32.19
CA ALA A 59 4.97 23.00 -30.86
C ALA A 59 6.29 22.86 -30.10
N LEU A 60 6.90 21.66 -30.09
CA LEU A 60 8.20 21.42 -29.47
C LEU A 60 9.27 22.37 -30.02
N THR A 61 9.32 22.55 -31.33
CA THR A 61 10.30 23.43 -31.97
C THR A 61 10.06 24.90 -31.63
N SER A 62 8.80 25.36 -31.68
CA SER A 62 8.44 26.75 -31.34
C SER A 62 8.77 27.06 -29.88
N VAL A 63 8.43 26.13 -28.99
CA VAL A 63 8.63 26.22 -27.56
C VAL A 63 10.11 26.12 -27.20
N PHE A 64 10.88 25.32 -27.93
CA PHE A 64 12.34 25.25 -27.79
C PHE A 64 13.03 26.58 -28.14
N ALA A 65 12.58 27.27 -29.19
CA ALA A 65 13.12 28.59 -29.56
C ALA A 65 12.87 29.64 -28.46
N GLU A 66 11.76 29.52 -27.75
CA GLU A 66 11.34 30.42 -26.67
C GLU A 66 11.91 30.00 -25.30
N ALA A 67 12.38 28.75 -25.19
CA ALA A 67 12.73 28.12 -23.93
C ALA A 67 13.83 28.83 -23.14
N SER A 68 14.69 29.63 -23.79
CA SER A 68 15.73 30.41 -23.11
C SER A 68 15.18 31.54 -22.24
N LYS A 69 13.94 32.00 -22.48
CA LYS A 69 13.29 33.09 -21.73
C LYS A 69 12.62 32.61 -20.44
N TYR A 70 12.43 31.29 -20.30
CA TYR A 70 11.64 30.68 -19.23
C TYR A 70 12.48 29.70 -18.41
N SER A 71 12.08 29.52 -17.16
CA SER A 71 12.70 28.62 -16.19
C SER A 71 12.39 27.16 -16.49
N MET A 72 11.14 26.87 -16.83
CA MET A 72 10.66 25.56 -17.23
C MET A 72 9.67 25.71 -18.36
N VAL A 73 9.53 24.65 -19.13
CA VAL A 73 8.78 24.71 -20.37
C VAL A 73 8.04 23.40 -20.56
N TYR A 74 6.74 23.49 -20.75
CA TYR A 74 5.84 22.36 -20.90
C TYR A 74 5.01 22.49 -22.18
N ILE A 75 4.64 21.34 -22.72
CA ILE A 75 3.62 21.20 -23.74
C ILE A 75 2.47 20.41 -23.12
N ALA A 76 1.27 20.98 -23.14
CA ALA A 76 0.06 20.33 -22.71
C ALA A 76 -0.69 19.82 -23.94
N ALA A 77 -0.92 18.52 -24.03
CA ALA A 77 -1.52 17.88 -25.19
C ALA A 77 -2.60 16.86 -24.78
N PRO A 78 -3.56 16.54 -25.65
CA PRO A 78 -4.61 15.59 -25.30
C PRO A 78 -4.07 14.16 -25.21
N THR A 79 -4.69 13.33 -24.37
CA THR A 79 -4.34 11.90 -24.21
C THR A 79 -4.43 11.07 -25.50
N ARG A 80 -5.07 11.58 -26.56
CA ARG A 80 -5.12 10.93 -27.88
C ARG A 80 -3.74 10.73 -28.49
N ILE A 81 -2.80 11.66 -28.28
CA ILE A 81 -1.43 11.59 -28.80
C ILE A 81 -0.70 10.34 -28.31
N ARG A 82 -1.05 9.85 -27.11
CA ARG A 82 -0.50 8.60 -26.58
C ARG A 82 -0.84 7.39 -27.45
N ARG A 83 -2.00 7.39 -28.12
CA ARG A 83 -2.40 6.30 -29.03
C ARG A 83 -1.61 6.29 -30.33
N GLU A 84 -0.98 7.41 -30.69
CA GLU A 84 -0.17 7.56 -31.91
C GLU A 84 1.27 7.06 -31.74
N ASN A 85 1.63 6.53 -30.56
CA ASN A 85 2.98 6.03 -30.23
C ASN A 85 4.07 7.07 -30.52
N VAL A 86 3.84 8.32 -30.10
CA VAL A 86 4.82 9.39 -30.27
C VAL A 86 6.05 9.13 -29.40
N ASP A 87 7.24 9.28 -30.00
CA ASP A 87 8.50 9.17 -29.27
C ASP A 87 8.69 10.37 -28.33
N THR A 88 8.88 10.08 -27.04
CA THR A 88 9.11 11.08 -25.99
C THR A 88 10.60 11.44 -25.83
N ALA A 89 11.51 10.72 -26.49
CA ALA A 89 12.94 11.01 -26.43
C ALA A 89 13.33 12.44 -26.87
N PRO A 90 12.70 13.05 -27.90
CA PRO A 90 12.97 14.43 -28.27
C PRO A 90 12.63 15.44 -27.16
N PHE A 91 11.57 15.18 -26.39
CA PHE A 91 11.14 16.03 -25.27
C PHE A 91 12.16 15.98 -24.13
N MET A 92 12.59 14.77 -23.76
CA MET A 92 13.62 14.57 -22.75
C MET A 92 14.97 15.20 -23.15
N LYS A 93 15.39 15.00 -24.41
CA LYS A 93 16.64 15.61 -24.93
C LYS A 93 16.56 17.13 -24.98
N ALA A 94 15.38 17.66 -25.29
CA ALA A 94 15.16 19.09 -25.27
C ALA A 94 15.06 19.63 -23.84
N GLY A 95 14.77 18.82 -22.83
CA GLY A 95 14.44 19.26 -21.46
C GLY A 95 13.07 19.93 -21.37
N ILE A 96 12.15 19.58 -22.27
CA ILE A 96 10.78 20.12 -22.33
C ILE A 96 9.83 19.07 -21.75
N GLY A 97 8.97 19.49 -20.83
CA GLY A 97 7.99 18.61 -20.22
C GLY A 97 6.78 18.38 -21.13
N LEU A 98 6.18 17.21 -21.00
CA LEU A 98 4.95 16.83 -21.71
C LEU A 98 3.89 16.50 -20.67
N ILE A 99 2.79 17.24 -20.73
CA ILE A 99 1.62 17.03 -19.89
C ILE A 99 0.50 16.56 -20.80
N LEU A 100 -0.07 15.41 -20.49
CA LEU A 100 -1.26 14.89 -21.13
C LEU A 100 -2.49 15.30 -20.33
N TYR A 101 -3.53 15.76 -21.00
CA TYR A 101 -4.81 16.05 -20.35
C TYR A 101 -5.96 15.30 -21.05
N ASP A 102 -6.99 14.97 -20.29
CA ASP A 102 -8.27 14.51 -20.83
C ASP A 102 -9.44 15.32 -20.24
N GLU A 103 -10.66 14.79 -20.42
CA GLU A 103 -11.87 15.41 -19.90
C GLU A 103 -11.98 15.40 -18.35
N TYR A 104 -11.13 14.67 -17.64
CA TYR A 104 -11.22 14.37 -16.22
C TYR A 104 -9.94 14.73 -15.43
N GLU A 105 -8.75 14.46 -15.99
CA GLU A 105 -7.46 14.43 -15.30
C GLU A 105 -6.32 15.00 -16.16
N VAL A 106 -5.22 15.34 -15.49
CA VAL A 106 -3.99 15.89 -16.08
C VAL A 106 -2.83 15.07 -15.54
N TYR A 107 -2.01 14.55 -16.46
CA TYR A 107 -0.92 13.63 -16.21
C TYR A 107 0.38 14.17 -16.80
N GLU A 108 1.47 14.06 -16.05
CA GLU A 108 2.79 14.38 -16.57
C GLU A 108 3.41 13.11 -17.17
N GLU A 109 3.68 13.13 -18.47
CA GLU A 109 4.34 12.03 -19.17
C GLU A 109 5.85 12.23 -19.22
N VAL A 110 6.30 13.47 -19.39
CA VAL A 110 7.73 13.84 -19.36
C VAL A 110 7.92 15.03 -18.44
N PRO A 111 8.82 14.94 -17.44
CA PRO A 111 9.12 16.07 -16.59
C PRO A 111 9.95 17.14 -17.31
N ALA A 112 9.65 18.42 -17.08
CA ALA A 112 10.46 19.51 -17.64
C ALA A 112 11.77 19.71 -16.87
N GLU A 113 12.84 20.04 -17.60
CA GLU A 113 14.12 20.37 -16.97
C GLU A 113 14.19 21.87 -16.65
N SER A 114 14.61 22.20 -15.42
CA SER A 114 14.79 23.59 -15.00
C SER A 114 16.03 24.20 -15.66
N ARG A 115 15.83 25.21 -16.50
CA ARG A 115 16.88 25.95 -17.21
C ARG A 115 17.44 27.13 -16.44
N VAL A 116 16.85 27.45 -15.28
CA VAL A 116 17.48 28.41 -14.35
C VAL A 116 18.78 27.77 -13.89
N LYS A 117 19.90 28.17 -14.50
CA LYS A 117 21.21 28.02 -13.88
C LYS A 117 21.10 28.72 -12.55
N ARG A 118 20.96 27.95 -11.47
CA ARG A 118 21.12 28.45 -10.10
C ARG A 118 22.51 29.05 -10.01
N VAL A 119 22.65 30.35 -10.26
CA VAL A 119 23.80 31.09 -9.76
C VAL A 119 23.57 31.15 -8.25
N SER A 120 24.30 30.28 -7.53
CA SER A 120 24.26 30.01 -6.07
C SER A 120 22.93 29.41 -5.55
N SER A 121 22.78 28.08 -5.45
CA SER A 121 23.36 27.27 -4.37
C SER A 121 23.20 25.75 -4.66
N ARG A 122 23.97 25.21 -5.60
CA ARG A 122 24.20 23.75 -5.74
C ARG A 122 25.69 23.36 -5.75
N GLN A 123 26.55 24.25 -5.27
CA GLN A 123 27.80 23.89 -4.60
C GLN A 123 27.55 24.13 -3.11
N GLY A 124 27.11 23.09 -2.39
CA GLY A 124 26.93 23.17 -0.93
C GLY A 124 25.80 22.35 -0.31
N ARG A 125 24.80 21.87 -1.08
CA ARG A 125 23.94 20.75 -0.63
C ARG A 125 24.36 19.50 -1.36
N GLN A 126 25.40 18.96 -0.76
CA GLN A 126 26.03 17.67 -0.92
C GLN A 126 25.04 16.48 -1.06
N PRO A 127 25.55 15.30 -1.45
CA PRO A 127 24.83 14.05 -1.77
C PRO A 127 24.15 13.37 -0.55
N VAL A 128 23.85 14.14 0.49
CA VAL A 128 23.31 13.66 1.76
C VAL A 128 21.83 13.29 1.61
N GLU A 129 21.07 13.99 0.78
CA GLU A 129 19.64 13.73 0.60
C GLU A 129 19.40 12.42 -0.17
N VAL A 130 20.21 12.13 -1.19
CA VAL A 130 20.17 10.85 -1.92
C VAL A 130 20.63 9.69 -1.03
N GLN A 131 21.69 9.86 -0.23
CA GLN A 131 22.12 8.84 0.72
C GLN A 131 21.14 8.64 1.89
N LEU A 132 20.43 9.68 2.31
CA LEU A 132 19.37 9.58 3.33
C LEU A 132 18.14 8.89 2.76
N LEU A 133 17.79 9.16 1.51
CA LEU A 133 16.73 8.47 0.77
C LEU A 133 17.08 6.99 0.58
N GLU A 134 18.30 6.67 0.12
CA GLU A 134 18.80 5.28 0.02
C GLU A 134 18.81 4.57 1.38
N LYS A 135 19.28 5.23 2.45
CA LYS A 135 19.21 4.68 3.81
C LYS A 135 17.77 4.49 4.29
N SER A 136 16.86 5.38 3.91
CA SER A 136 15.43 5.24 4.23
C SER A 136 14.80 4.08 3.48
N LEU A 137 15.16 3.88 2.20
CA LEU A 137 14.70 2.75 1.38
C LEU A 137 15.21 1.43 1.94
N ILE A 138 16.49 1.34 2.29
CA ILE A 138 17.07 0.15 2.94
C ILE A 138 16.37 -0.13 4.28
N ARG A 139 16.07 0.91 5.06
CA ARG A 139 15.31 0.75 6.32
C ARG A 139 13.89 0.25 6.07
N ILE A 140 13.18 0.84 5.10
CA ILE A 140 11.82 0.43 4.74
C ILE A 140 11.82 -1.02 4.25
N ASP A 141 12.76 -1.41 3.38
CA ASP A 141 12.91 -2.80 2.92
C ASP A 141 13.20 -3.76 4.07
N SER A 142 14.06 -3.36 5.02
CA SER A 142 14.34 -4.18 6.20
C SER A 142 13.10 -4.34 7.09
N SER A 143 12.32 -3.27 7.27
CA SER A 143 11.06 -3.31 8.03
C SER A 143 10.00 -4.14 7.34
N ILE A 144 9.91 -4.09 6.00
CA ILE A 144 9.00 -4.94 5.21
C ILE A 144 9.39 -6.41 5.35
N ARG A 145 10.68 -6.74 5.27
CA ARG A 145 11.17 -8.12 5.48
C ARG A 145 10.83 -8.62 6.88
N GLU A 146 11.10 -7.82 7.92
CA GLU A 146 10.78 -8.18 9.30
C GLU A 146 9.27 -8.35 9.51
N LEU A 147 8.44 -7.48 8.91
CA LEU A 147 6.98 -7.65 8.92
C LEU A 147 6.58 -8.95 8.22
N SER A 148 7.15 -9.26 7.06
CA SER A 148 6.85 -10.48 6.31
C SER A 148 7.21 -11.73 7.12
N GLU A 149 8.37 -11.75 7.77
CA GLU A 149 8.79 -12.86 8.64
C GLU A 149 7.87 -13.01 9.85
N ARG A 150 7.44 -11.89 10.45
CA ARG A 150 6.46 -11.91 11.53
C ARG A 150 5.11 -12.45 11.07
N VAL A 151 4.63 -12.04 9.90
CA VAL A 151 3.40 -12.56 9.31
C VAL A 151 3.53 -14.06 9.06
N ASP A 152 4.62 -14.53 8.45
CA ASP A 152 4.88 -15.96 8.24
C ASP A 152 4.90 -16.75 9.55
N SER A 153 5.50 -16.18 10.61
CA SER A 153 5.53 -16.81 11.93
C SER A 153 4.14 -16.90 12.57
N LEU A 154 3.32 -15.86 12.41
CA LEU A 154 1.94 -15.82 12.89
C LEU A 154 1.06 -16.78 12.10
N GLU A 155 1.25 -16.89 10.79
CA GLU A 155 0.55 -17.87 9.96
C GLU A 155 0.90 -19.29 10.40
N LYS A 156 2.18 -19.60 10.61
CA LYS A 156 2.61 -20.91 11.13
C LYS A 156 2.00 -21.21 12.51
N ALA A 157 2.01 -20.23 13.42
CA ALA A 157 1.39 -20.38 14.72
C ALA A 157 -0.13 -20.60 14.61
N TYR A 158 -0.81 -19.87 13.73
CA TYR A 158 -2.23 -20.02 13.44
C TYR A 158 -2.55 -21.42 12.89
N PHE A 159 -1.75 -21.93 11.96
CA PHE A 159 -1.91 -23.28 11.44
C PHE A 159 -1.63 -24.36 12.50
N SER A 160 -0.64 -24.16 13.37
CA SER A 160 -0.39 -25.06 14.51
C SER A 160 -1.57 -25.08 15.47
N LEU A 161 -2.08 -23.91 15.83
CA LEU A 161 -3.22 -23.79 16.73
C LEU A 161 -4.49 -24.41 16.12
N LEU A 162 -4.73 -24.19 14.82
CA LEU A 162 -5.83 -24.84 14.10
C LEU A 162 -5.71 -26.36 14.11
N ARG A 163 -4.50 -26.89 14.03
CA ARG A 163 -4.25 -28.33 14.10
C ARG A 163 -4.53 -28.86 15.51
N GLU A 164 -4.00 -28.20 16.54
CA GLU A 164 -4.26 -28.56 17.94
C GLU A 164 -5.75 -28.51 18.27
N VAL A 165 -6.46 -27.47 17.83
CA VAL A 165 -7.92 -27.36 18.01
C VAL A 165 -8.66 -28.50 17.30
N ARG A 166 -8.23 -28.90 16.09
CA ARG A 166 -8.81 -30.08 15.41
C ARG A 166 -8.55 -31.37 16.16
N GLU A 167 -7.33 -31.55 16.68
CA GLU A 167 -6.96 -32.74 17.47
C GLU A 167 -7.79 -32.81 18.75
N ILE A 168 -7.91 -31.70 19.49
CA ILE A 168 -8.76 -31.59 20.68
C ILE A 168 -10.23 -31.87 20.34
N LYS A 169 -10.77 -31.27 19.28
CA LYS A 169 -12.15 -31.56 18.83
C LYS A 169 -12.34 -33.05 18.56
N SER A 170 -11.41 -33.68 17.86
CA SER A 170 -11.48 -35.12 17.56
C SER A 170 -11.41 -35.99 18.82
N LEU A 171 -10.65 -35.59 19.85
CA LEU A 171 -10.56 -36.29 21.12
C LEU A 171 -11.83 -36.11 21.96
N VAL A 172 -12.43 -34.92 21.95
CA VAL A 172 -13.71 -34.65 22.60
C VAL A 172 -14.82 -35.47 21.94
N GLU A 173 -14.85 -35.52 20.61
CA GLU A 173 -15.83 -36.28 19.84
C GLU A 173 -15.67 -37.79 20.08
N LYS A 174 -14.43 -38.31 20.11
CA LYS A 174 -14.15 -39.70 20.50
C LYS A 174 -14.56 -39.98 21.96
N LYS A 175 -14.34 -39.05 22.89
CA LYS A 175 -14.78 -39.19 24.29
C LYS A 175 -16.30 -39.17 24.44
N MET A 176 -17.01 -38.35 23.66
CA MET A 176 -18.48 -38.38 23.61
C MET A 176 -18.98 -39.73 23.10
N ILE A 177 -18.38 -40.27 22.05
CA ILE A 177 -18.75 -41.60 21.52
C ILE A 177 -18.49 -42.72 22.55
N VAL A 178 -17.42 -42.62 23.34
CA VAL A 178 -17.13 -43.60 24.42
C VAL A 178 -18.10 -43.44 25.60
N ALA A 179 -18.44 -42.21 25.99
CA ALA A 179 -19.43 -41.96 27.03
C ALA A 179 -20.82 -42.50 26.62
N GLU A 180 -21.21 -42.31 25.36
CA GLU A 180 -22.48 -42.78 24.81
C GLU A 180 -22.53 -44.31 24.66
N LYS A 181 -21.39 -44.95 24.38
CA LYS A 181 -21.26 -46.43 24.37
C LYS A 181 -21.27 -47.05 25.77
N THR A 182 -20.97 -46.29 26.82
CA THR A 182 -21.00 -46.77 28.21
C THR A 182 -22.43 -46.73 28.79
N VAL A 183 -23.32 -45.92 28.22
CA VAL A 183 -24.74 -45.81 28.64
C VAL A 183 -25.61 -46.94 28.05
N GLN A 184 -25.12 -47.71 27.08
CA GLN A 184 -25.88 -48.79 26.42
C GLN A 184 -25.58 -50.21 26.92
N GLN A 185 -24.96 -50.39 28.09
CA GLN A 185 -25.00 -51.70 28.75
C GLN A 185 -26.34 -51.83 29.50
N PRO A 186 -27.15 -52.88 29.22
CA PRO A 186 -28.38 -53.12 29.98
C PRO A 186 -28.03 -53.35 31.46
N PRO A 187 -28.92 -52.99 32.40
CA PRO A 187 -28.64 -53.15 33.82
C PRO A 187 -28.53 -54.65 34.12
N VAL A 188 -27.32 -55.12 34.38
CA VAL A 188 -27.13 -56.39 35.08
C VAL A 188 -27.66 -56.16 36.48
N LYS A 189 -28.80 -56.81 36.80
CA LYS A 189 -29.27 -57.00 38.16
C LYS A 189 -28.11 -57.62 38.96
N LEU A 190 -27.44 -56.80 39.76
CA LEU A 190 -26.62 -57.27 40.87
C LEU A 190 -27.51 -57.17 42.10
N GLU A 191 -27.95 -58.33 42.54
CA GLU A 191 -28.48 -58.55 43.87
C GLU A 191 -27.40 -58.13 44.87
N GLU A 192 -27.63 -57.05 45.63
CA GLU A 192 -26.88 -56.79 46.85
C GLU A 192 -27.73 -57.23 48.04
N SER A 193 -27.48 -58.49 48.40
CA SER A 193 -27.58 -58.98 49.77
C SER A 193 -26.91 -57.99 50.72
N VAL A 194 -27.65 -57.61 51.76
CA VAL A 194 -27.14 -56.94 52.94
C VAL A 194 -26.12 -57.86 53.61
N GLU A 195 -24.83 -57.62 53.41
CA GLU A 195 -23.78 -58.15 54.28
C GLU A 195 -23.05 -57.01 54.99
N THR A 196 -23.21 -57.03 56.30
CA THR A 196 -22.60 -56.17 57.29
C THR A 196 -21.06 -56.18 57.20
N GLY A 197 -20.46 -55.00 57.10
CA GLY A 197 -19.15 -54.74 57.73
C GLY A 197 -17.88 -54.94 56.91
N SER A 198 -17.93 -55.13 55.59
CA SER A 198 -16.69 -55.16 54.77
C SER A 198 -16.65 -54.03 53.74
N LEU A 199 -15.51 -53.32 53.67
CA LEU A 199 -15.33 -52.22 52.74
C LEU A 199 -15.45 -52.72 51.28
N PRO A 200 -16.10 -51.94 50.39
CA PRO A 200 -16.17 -52.22 48.96
C PRO A 200 -14.79 -52.54 48.36
N SER A 201 -14.75 -53.44 47.38
CA SER A 201 -13.51 -53.94 46.75
C SER A 201 -12.59 -52.84 46.23
N PHE A 202 -13.14 -51.72 45.73
CA PHE A 202 -12.37 -50.55 45.25
C PHE A 202 -11.64 -49.77 46.35
N LEU A 203 -12.00 -49.97 47.62
CA LEU A 203 -11.37 -49.30 48.77
C LEU A 203 -10.31 -50.17 49.46
N LYS A 204 -10.16 -51.45 49.05
CA LYS A 204 -9.20 -52.37 49.67
C LYS A 204 -7.74 -52.04 49.34
N ASP A 205 -7.49 -51.48 48.15
CA ASP A 205 -6.13 -51.16 47.68
C ASP A 205 -5.74 -49.69 47.87
N ASN A 206 -6.48 -48.93 48.70
CA ASN A 206 -6.19 -47.52 48.94
C ASN A 206 -5.28 -47.35 50.18
N PRO A 207 -4.01 -46.91 50.00
CA PRO A 207 -3.05 -46.80 51.10
C PRO A 207 -3.43 -45.75 52.16
N TRP A 208 -4.42 -44.90 51.88
CA TRP A 208 -4.90 -43.87 52.81
C TRP A 208 -5.94 -44.42 53.79
N VAL A 209 -6.60 -45.55 53.48
CA VAL A 209 -7.63 -46.14 54.33
C VAL A 209 -7.03 -46.66 55.64
N GLU A 210 -5.84 -47.26 55.59
CA GLU A 210 -5.11 -47.72 56.79
C GLU A 210 -4.64 -46.57 57.69
N ILE A 211 -4.28 -45.43 57.10
CA ILE A 211 -3.80 -44.26 57.82
C ILE A 211 -4.97 -43.57 58.54
N LEU A 212 -6.13 -43.52 57.88
CA LEU A 212 -7.33 -42.89 58.44
C LEU A 212 -7.99 -43.74 59.53
N SER A 213 -8.01 -45.07 59.39
CA SER A 213 -8.58 -45.95 60.41
C SER A 213 -7.80 -45.91 61.74
N LYS A 214 -6.46 -45.88 61.67
CA LYS A 214 -5.62 -45.74 62.88
C LYS A 214 -5.84 -44.41 63.61
N ARG A 215 -6.04 -43.32 62.86
CA ARG A 215 -6.23 -41.99 63.44
C ARG A 215 -7.56 -41.83 64.18
N SER A 216 -8.62 -42.52 63.73
CA SER A 216 -9.92 -42.47 64.41
C SER A 216 -9.94 -43.22 65.75
N GLU A 217 -9.08 -44.22 65.93
CA GLU A 217 -8.97 -44.95 67.21
C GLU A 217 -8.19 -44.15 68.27
N GLU A 218 -7.22 -43.32 67.87
CA GLU A 218 -6.47 -42.46 68.79
C GLU A 218 -7.23 -41.21 69.26
N SER A 219 -8.40 -40.93 68.66
CA SER A 219 -9.22 -39.74 68.97
C SER A 219 -10.58 -40.07 69.58
N SER A 220 -10.77 -41.31 70.07
CA SER A 220 -11.95 -41.76 70.82
C SER A 220 -11.63 -42.04 72.30
#